data_AF-A0A497JDS1-F1
#
_entry.id   AF-A0A497JDS1-F1
#
_cell.length_a   1.000
_cell.length_b   1.000
_cell.length_c   1.000
_cell.angle_alpha   90.00
_cell.angle_beta   90.00
_cell.angle_gamma   90.00
#
_symmetry.space_group_name_H-M   'P 1'
#
loop_
_entity.id
_entity.type
_entity.pdbx_description
1 polymer ?
#
loop_
_entity_poly.entity_id
_entity_poly.type
_entity_poly.pdbx_seq_one_letter_code
_entity_poly.pdbx_strand_id
1 'polypeptide(L)'
;MHIAEFQEAMFEKFGREDKKKEKYLLIAALAEEVGELAKATLKKTKKEIAEEIVDVIFVAICIANYYDINVETALKEKYLKKSKEEIAKKW
;
A
#
# COMPACT_ATOMS: atom_id res chain seq x y z
N MET A 1 17.15 3.72 0.01
CA MET A 1 15.92 3.03 -0.44
C MET A 1 14.84 4.07 -0.61
N HIS A 2 14.58 4.41 -1.85
CA HIS A 2 13.48 5.25 -2.26
C HIS A 2 12.23 4.37 -2.42
N ILE A 3 11.06 4.84 -1.99
CA ILE A 3 9.80 4.09 -2.16
C ILE A 3 9.54 3.86 -3.65
N ALA A 4 9.96 4.81 -4.49
CA ALA A 4 9.92 4.68 -5.95
C ALA A 4 10.71 3.47 -6.46
N GLU A 5 11.93 3.23 -5.97
CA GLU A 5 12.74 2.06 -6.38
C GLU A 5 12.05 0.74 -6.05
N PHE A 6 11.48 0.64 -4.85
CA PHE A 6 10.71 -0.53 -4.45
C PHE A 6 9.47 -0.68 -5.34
N GLN A 7 8.70 0.39 -5.54
CA GLN A 7 7.51 0.39 -6.37
C GLN A 7 7.79 -0.07 -7.81
N GLU A 8 8.89 0.40 -8.41
CA GLU A 8 9.36 -0.01 -9.74
C GLU A 8 9.72 -1.49 -9.79
N ALA A 9 10.48 -1.99 -8.82
CA ALA A 9 10.82 -3.42 -8.73
C ALA A 9 9.56 -4.30 -8.64
N MET A 10 8.53 -3.83 -7.93
CA MET A 10 7.25 -4.51 -7.81
C MET A 10 6.44 -4.44 -9.12
N PHE A 11 6.51 -3.34 -9.85
CA PHE A 11 5.88 -3.24 -11.16
C PHE A 11 6.49 -4.23 -12.16
N GLU A 12 7.82 -4.35 -12.20
CA GLU A 12 8.48 -5.31 -13.08
C GLU A 12 8.12 -6.76 -12.74
N LYS A 13 7.94 -7.07 -11.45
CA LYS A 13 7.62 -8.42 -11.00
C LYS A 13 6.13 -8.79 -11.15
N PHE A 14 5.21 -7.87 -10.90
CA PHE A 14 3.77 -8.16 -10.80
C PHE A 14 2.88 -7.28 -11.69
N GLY A 15 3.32 -6.07 -12.01
CA GLY A 15 2.50 -5.03 -12.63
C GLY A 15 1.95 -5.39 -14.00
N ARG A 16 2.70 -6.16 -14.81
CA ARG A 16 2.23 -6.60 -16.14
C ARG A 16 1.04 -7.55 -16.08
N GLU A 17 0.97 -8.37 -15.05
CA GLU A 17 -0.14 -9.29 -14.83
C GLU A 17 -1.31 -8.54 -14.19
N ASP A 18 -1.03 -7.68 -13.21
CA ASP A 18 -2.05 -6.88 -12.53
C ASP A 18 -2.81 -5.97 -13.50
N LYS A 19 -2.13 -5.37 -14.50
CA LYS A 19 -2.78 -4.54 -15.54
C LYS A 19 -3.79 -5.32 -16.39
N LYS A 20 -3.70 -6.65 -16.44
CA LYS A 20 -4.67 -7.51 -17.14
C LYS A 20 -5.84 -7.92 -16.26
N LYS A 21 -5.73 -7.72 -14.93
CA LYS A 21 -6.79 -8.05 -13.98
C LYS A 21 -7.87 -6.97 -13.99
N GLU A 22 -9.07 -7.40 -13.68
CA GLU A 22 -10.15 -6.48 -13.36
C GLU A 22 -9.85 -5.70 -12.09
N LYS A 23 -10.09 -4.39 -12.11
CA LYS A 23 -9.78 -3.49 -10.98
C LYS A 23 -10.35 -3.94 -9.64
N TYR A 24 -11.52 -4.59 -9.65
CA TYR A 24 -12.19 -5.03 -8.42
C TYR A 24 -11.43 -6.17 -7.72
N LEU A 25 -10.61 -6.94 -8.44
CA LEU A 25 -9.81 -8.02 -7.86
C LEU A 25 -8.71 -7.46 -6.95
N LEU A 26 -8.06 -6.37 -7.36
CA LEU A 26 -7.04 -5.71 -6.53
C LEU A 26 -7.65 -5.07 -5.28
N ILE A 27 -8.84 -4.48 -5.41
CA ILE A 27 -9.58 -3.95 -4.26
C ILE A 27 -10.03 -5.05 -3.31
N ALA A 28 -10.49 -6.19 -3.83
CA ALA A 28 -10.88 -7.34 -3.02
C ALA A 28 -9.68 -7.90 -2.24
N ALA A 29 -8.53 -8.06 -2.90
CA ALA A 29 -7.28 -8.46 -2.24
C ALA A 29 -6.88 -7.48 -1.13
N LEU A 30 -6.98 -6.16 -1.38
CA LEU A 30 -6.66 -5.18 -0.34
C LEU A 30 -7.57 -5.31 0.88
N ALA A 31 -8.86 -5.56 0.66
CA ALA A 31 -9.81 -5.76 1.76
C ALA A 31 -9.51 -7.02 2.57
N GLU A 32 -9.04 -8.09 1.92
CA GLU A 32 -8.57 -9.32 2.56
C GLU A 32 -7.37 -9.05 3.47
N GLU A 33 -6.32 -8.41 2.95
CA GLU A 33 -5.10 -8.11 3.74
C GLU A 33 -5.39 -7.19 4.94
N VAL A 34 -6.30 -6.23 4.78
CA VAL A 34 -6.74 -5.38 5.91
C VAL A 34 -7.46 -6.22 6.97
N GLY A 35 -8.23 -7.23 6.55
CA GLY A 35 -8.89 -8.18 7.44
C GLY A 35 -7.89 -9.06 8.20
N GLU A 36 -6.85 -9.56 7.53
CA GLU A 36 -5.78 -10.33 8.17
C GLU A 36 -4.95 -9.46 9.12
N LEU A 37 -4.60 -8.23 8.73
CA LEU A 37 -3.97 -7.26 9.62
C LEU A 37 -4.82 -7.02 10.88
N ALA A 38 -6.13 -6.84 10.73
CA ALA A 38 -7.03 -6.70 11.88
C ALA A 38 -6.95 -7.94 12.80
N LYS A 39 -6.94 -9.16 12.26
CA LYS A 39 -6.78 -10.39 13.04
C LYS A 39 -5.40 -10.49 13.70
N ALA A 40 -4.32 -10.15 13.02
CA ALA A 40 -2.96 -10.21 13.56
C ALA A 40 -2.76 -9.26 14.74
N THR A 41 -3.39 -8.08 14.72
CA THR A 41 -3.34 -7.16 15.88
C THR A 41 -3.99 -7.74 17.13
N LEU A 42 -4.86 -8.75 17.01
CA LEU A 42 -5.42 -9.50 18.13
C LEU A 42 -4.47 -10.62 18.63
N LYS A 43 -3.57 -11.13 17.78
CA LYS A 43 -2.70 -12.30 18.03
C LYS A 43 -1.27 -11.97 18.50
N LYS A 44 -0.94 -10.67 18.61
CA LYS A 44 0.12 -10.04 19.44
C LYS A 44 1.60 -10.24 19.10
N THR A 45 2.04 -11.17 18.23
CA THR A 45 3.49 -11.17 17.92
C THR A 45 3.81 -10.02 16.97
N LYS A 46 4.89 -9.29 17.26
CA LYS A 46 5.39 -8.22 16.38
C LYS A 46 5.69 -8.75 14.97
N LYS A 47 6.05 -10.03 14.84
CA LYS A 47 6.34 -10.68 13.57
C LYS A 47 5.07 -10.79 12.72
N GLU A 48 4.00 -11.39 13.25
CA GLU A 48 2.73 -11.53 12.52
C GLU A 48 2.16 -10.17 12.14
N ILE A 49 2.18 -9.20 13.06
CA ILE A 49 1.71 -7.84 12.75
C ILE A 49 2.54 -7.20 11.62
N ALA A 50 3.86 -7.42 11.62
CA ALA A 50 4.71 -6.89 10.57
C ALA A 50 4.47 -7.55 9.21
N GLU A 51 4.16 -8.85 9.20
CA GLU A 51 3.81 -9.62 7.98
C GLU A 51 2.57 -9.01 7.32
N GLU A 52 1.48 -8.89 8.05
CA GLU A 52 0.23 -8.35 7.49
C GLU A 52 0.33 -6.85 7.12
N ILE A 53 1.14 -6.06 7.84
CA ILE A 53 1.42 -4.67 7.44
C ILE A 53 2.09 -4.63 6.06
N VAL A 54 3.05 -5.52 5.83
CA VAL A 54 3.76 -5.59 4.55
C VAL A 54 2.83 -6.07 3.44
N ASP A 55 1.90 -6.98 3.71
CA ASP A 55 0.91 -7.44 2.73
C ASP A 55 -0.08 -6.32 2.33
N VAL A 56 -0.56 -5.54 3.30
CA VAL A 56 -1.36 -4.33 3.00
C VAL A 56 -0.59 -3.33 2.14
N ILE A 57 0.68 -3.08 2.46
CA ILE A 57 1.54 -2.17 1.68
C ILE A 57 1.76 -2.74 0.27
N PHE A 58 2.02 -4.04 0.16
CA PHE A 58 2.22 -4.73 -1.11
C PHE A 58 1.03 -4.51 -2.04
N VAL A 59 -0.19 -4.82 -1.60
CA VAL A 59 -1.38 -4.68 -2.45
C VAL A 59 -1.65 -3.22 -2.78
N ALA A 60 -1.42 -2.28 -1.84
CA ALA A 60 -1.54 -0.85 -2.10
C ALA A 60 -0.56 -0.37 -3.19
N ILE A 61 0.68 -0.89 -3.21
CA ILE A 61 1.66 -0.62 -4.28
C ILE A 61 1.19 -1.19 -5.61
N CYS A 62 0.65 -2.42 -5.65
CA CYS A 62 0.10 -3.00 -6.88
C CYS A 62 -1.06 -2.16 -7.44
N ILE A 63 -1.93 -1.63 -6.57
CA ILE A 63 -3.00 -0.71 -6.97
C ILE A 63 -2.41 0.61 -7.52
N ALA A 64 -1.42 1.19 -6.84
CA ALA A 64 -0.79 2.43 -7.32
C ALA A 64 -0.15 2.23 -8.71
N ASN A 65 0.54 1.10 -8.92
CA ASN A 65 1.08 0.68 -10.20
C ASN A 65 -0.02 0.48 -11.26
N TYR A 66 -1.14 -0.14 -10.90
CA TYR A 66 -2.29 -0.30 -11.79
C TYR A 66 -2.84 1.04 -12.29
N TYR A 67 -2.79 2.08 -11.46
CA TYR A 67 -3.24 3.43 -11.81
C TYR A 67 -2.14 4.39 -12.26
N ASP A 68 -0.90 3.92 -12.40
CA ASP A 68 0.27 4.74 -12.78
C ASP A 68 0.53 5.92 -11.81
N ILE A 69 0.40 5.65 -10.51
CA ILE A 69 0.58 6.64 -9.43
C ILE A 69 1.95 6.45 -8.78
N ASN A 70 2.80 7.48 -8.79
CA ASN A 70 4.04 7.48 -8.01
C ASN A 70 3.76 7.71 -6.51
N VAL A 71 3.91 6.66 -5.70
CA VAL A 71 3.52 6.68 -4.28
C VAL A 71 4.42 7.60 -3.46
N GLU A 72 5.73 7.62 -3.74
CA GLU A 72 6.67 8.47 -3.03
C GLU A 72 6.32 9.95 -3.18
N THR A 73 6.00 10.38 -4.40
CA THR A 73 5.57 11.74 -4.70
C THR A 73 4.24 12.04 -4.02
N ALA A 74 3.26 11.14 -4.13
CA ALA A 74 1.96 11.31 -3.49
C ALA A 74 2.06 11.46 -1.95
N LEU A 75 2.92 10.67 -1.31
CA LEU A 75 3.19 10.76 0.13
C LEU A 75 3.88 12.08 0.50
N LYS A 76 4.87 12.51 -0.28
CA LYS A 76 5.56 13.81 -0.09
C LYS A 76 4.57 14.98 -0.13
N GLU A 77 3.74 15.04 -1.17
CA GLU A 77 2.73 16.09 -1.33
C GLU A 77 1.66 16.05 -0.24
N LYS A 78 1.22 14.85 0.17
CA LYS A 78 0.13 14.70 1.12
C LYS A 78 0.54 14.97 2.56
N TYR A 79 1.72 14.51 2.98
CA TYR A 79 2.11 14.48 4.39
C TYR A 79 3.41 15.21 4.72
N LEU A 80 4.42 15.22 3.85
CA LEU A 80 5.72 15.84 4.19
C LEU A 80 5.74 17.35 3.98
N LYS A 81 4.99 17.86 3.00
CA LYS A 81 4.91 19.30 2.71
C LYS A 81 3.89 20.06 3.57
N LYS A 82 3.15 19.37 4.44
CA LYS A 82 2.06 19.95 5.22
C LYS A 82 2.38 19.92 6.70
N SER A 83 1.87 20.91 7.43
CA SER A 83 1.92 20.93 8.88
C SER A 83 1.04 19.83 9.49
N LYS A 84 1.29 19.49 10.76
CA LYS A 84 0.49 18.50 11.50
C LYS A 84 -0.97 18.95 11.61
N GLU A 85 -1.18 20.25 11.81
CA GLU A 85 -2.49 20.89 11.92
C GLU A 85 -3.29 20.78 10.62
N GLU A 86 -2.63 20.91 9.46
CA GLU A 86 -3.26 20.72 8.15
C GLU A 86 -3.65 19.26 7.87
N ILE A 87 -2.85 18.31 8.36
CA ILE A 87 -3.13 16.87 8.20
C ILE A 87 -4.29 16.46 9.11
N ALA A 88 -4.29 16.89 10.38
CA ALA A 88 -5.28 16.51 11.37
C ALA A 88 -6.72 16.95 11.01
N LYS A 89 -6.90 18.02 10.23
CA LYS A 89 -8.23 18.48 9.76
C LYS A 89 -8.90 17.53 8.76
N LYS A 90 -8.20 16.51 8.25
CA LYS A 90 -8.70 15.60 7.20
C LYS A 90 -8.99 14.18 7.71
N TRP A 91 -8.74 13.90 8.98
CA TRP A 91 -9.03 12.64 9.65
C TRP A 91 -10.19 12.85 10.60
#